data_AF-A0A7V3LWY1-F1
#
_entry.id   AF-A0A7V3LWY1-F1
#
_cell.length_a   1.000
_cell.length_b   1.000
_cell.length_c   1.000
_cell.angle_alpha   90.00
_cell.angle_beta   90.00
_cell.angle_gamma   90.00
#
_symmetry.space_group_name_H-M   'P 1'
#
loop_
_entity.id
_entity.type
_entity.pdbx_description
1 polymer ?
#
loop_
_entity_poly.entity_id
_entity_poly.type
_entity_poly.pdbx_seq_one_letter_code
_entity_poly.pdbx_strand_id
1 'polypeptide(L)'
;MTNSTSDDSFLSAVKDGWLRLQTRSADVQLPSVSGLRLASHVGLILVIIGVLALTQIKPPEWRATTTSASVLPNIEPSPTPEQPVVVRVVASGGSSVKSSGPLTRAAAPFTIIPDRPRTDILEYEVQAGDTVFGIAEKFGIKPETIMWSNPVLEQNPDLLRIGDKLVILPVDGVYHKIKKGDTIAKIAKKYKVKPEAIINFEWNKLDGPDATLTPGEHLIVPGGTKPYVARTVRVYRGPIPKGAKRGSGNFVWPVSGYITQGFWNNHRAIDIGSWLGNPVVASDSGYVV
;
A
#
# COMPACT_ATOMS: atom_id res chain seq x y z
N MET A 1 1.72 -22.77 -56.84
CA MET A 1 2.24 -21.44 -56.48
C MET A 1 2.36 -21.38 -54.97
N THR A 2 3.61 -21.29 -54.51
CA THR A 2 4.08 -21.42 -53.14
C THR A 2 3.80 -20.15 -52.33
N ASN A 3 3.36 -20.27 -51.08
CA ASN A 3 3.38 -19.17 -50.12
C ASN A 3 4.30 -19.57 -48.96
N SER A 4 5.55 -19.12 -49.06
CA SER A 4 6.66 -19.31 -48.13
C SER A 4 6.97 -17.95 -47.54
N THR A 5 6.33 -17.58 -46.42
CA THR A 5 6.53 -16.25 -45.80
C THR A 5 6.39 -16.25 -44.27
N SER A 6 6.05 -17.36 -43.63
CA SER A 6 5.89 -17.43 -42.17
C SER A 6 7.17 -17.77 -41.41
N ASP A 7 8.06 -18.58 -42.00
CA ASP A 7 9.23 -19.13 -41.29
C ASP A 7 10.39 -18.12 -41.16
N ASP A 8 10.52 -17.19 -42.10
CA ASP A 8 11.61 -16.20 -42.10
C ASP A 8 11.45 -15.15 -40.99
N SER A 9 10.21 -14.86 -40.57
CA SER A 9 9.93 -13.87 -39.52
C SER A 9 10.37 -14.34 -38.13
N PHE A 10 10.21 -15.64 -37.85
CA PHE A 10 10.61 -16.24 -36.60
C PHE A 10 12.14 -16.38 -36.52
N LEU A 11 12.78 -16.82 -37.61
CA LEU A 11 14.23 -16.94 -37.68
C LEU A 11 14.93 -15.57 -37.63
N SER A 12 14.31 -14.52 -38.18
CA SER A 12 14.78 -13.13 -38.04
C SER A 12 14.68 -12.65 -36.59
N ALA A 13 13.54 -12.87 -35.93
CA ALA A 13 13.34 -12.45 -34.54
C ALA A 13 14.30 -13.18 -33.56
N VAL A 14 14.61 -14.46 -33.84
CA VAL A 14 15.58 -15.24 -33.06
C VAL A 14 17.01 -14.73 -33.29
N LYS A 15 17.39 -14.41 -34.53
CA LYS A 15 18.71 -13.81 -34.84
C LYS A 15 18.88 -12.42 -34.23
N ASP A 16 17.85 -11.58 -34.29
CA ASP A 16 17.87 -10.23 -33.71
C ASP A 16 17.91 -10.27 -32.18
N GLY A 17 17.24 -11.25 -31.57
CA GLY A 17 17.36 -11.54 -30.14
C GLY A 17 18.77 -11.97 -29.74
N TRP A 18 19.43 -12.80 -30.56
CA TRP A 18 20.79 -13.25 -30.34
C TRP A 18 21.84 -12.13 -30.47
N LEU A 19 21.70 -11.24 -31.46
CA LEU A 19 22.58 -10.08 -31.63
C LEU A 19 22.46 -9.04 -30.50
N ARG A 20 21.25 -8.87 -29.96
CA ARG A 20 21.00 -7.97 -28.80
C ARG A 20 21.58 -8.52 -27.49
N LEU A 21 21.73 -9.84 -27.38
CA LEU A 21 22.39 -10.47 -26.23
C LEU A 21 23.93 -10.38 -26.32
N GLN A 22 24.52 -10.48 -27.52
CA GLN A 22 25.96 -10.31 -27.72
C GLN A 22 26.45 -8.87 -27.57
N THR A 23 25.60 -7.87 -27.83
CA THR A 23 25.98 -6.45 -27.70
C THR A 23 25.88 -5.92 -26.27
N ARG A 24 25.21 -6.64 -25.35
CA ARG A 24 25.17 -6.31 -23.91
C ARG A 24 26.23 -7.03 -23.07
N SER A 25 27.02 -7.92 -23.66
CA SER A 25 28.04 -8.70 -22.94
C SER A 25 29.43 -8.06 -22.88
N ALA A 26 29.63 -6.86 -23.43
CA ALA A 26 30.96 -6.23 -23.42
C ALA A 26 31.36 -5.61 -22.06
N ASP A 27 30.41 -5.31 -21.16
CA ASP A 27 30.69 -4.64 -19.88
C ASP A 27 30.27 -5.45 -18.62
N VAL A 28 29.87 -6.72 -18.78
CA VAL A 28 29.59 -7.58 -17.62
C VAL A 28 30.86 -8.34 -17.28
N GLN A 29 31.65 -7.80 -16.36
CA GLN A 29 32.73 -8.52 -15.69
C GLN A 29 32.11 -9.65 -14.85
N LEU A 30 31.94 -10.82 -15.47
CA LEU A 30 31.52 -12.02 -14.77
C LEU A 30 32.62 -12.37 -13.74
N PRO A 31 32.27 -12.62 -12.47
CA PRO A 31 33.25 -13.04 -11.48
C PRO A 31 33.94 -14.31 -12.00
N SER A 32 35.27 -14.38 -11.85
CA SER A 32 36.06 -15.55 -12.23
C SER A 32 35.65 -16.76 -11.38
N VAL A 33 34.62 -17.47 -11.83
CA VAL A 33 34.29 -18.78 -11.29
C VAL A 33 35.47 -19.68 -11.61
N SER A 34 36.16 -20.15 -10.55
CA SER A 34 37.24 -21.12 -10.71
C SER A 34 36.74 -22.29 -11.56
N GLY A 35 37.54 -22.78 -12.50
CA GLY A 35 37.13 -23.87 -13.41
C GLY A 35 36.57 -25.10 -12.67
N LEU A 36 36.97 -25.26 -11.40
CA LEU A 36 36.45 -26.27 -10.48
C LEU A 36 34.97 -26.08 -10.10
N ARG A 37 34.50 -24.84 -9.92
CA ARG A 37 33.07 -24.54 -9.66
C ARG A 37 32.21 -24.81 -10.88
N LEU A 38 32.69 -24.43 -12.07
CA LEU A 38 31.98 -24.71 -13.32
C LEU A 38 31.87 -26.23 -13.55
N ALA A 39 32.96 -26.97 -13.37
CA ALA A 39 32.96 -28.43 -13.48
C ALA A 39 32.01 -29.10 -12.49
N SER A 40 31.92 -28.58 -11.26
CA SER A 40 31.00 -29.10 -10.23
C SER A 40 29.53 -28.89 -10.60
N HIS A 41 29.16 -27.74 -11.14
CA HIS A 41 27.78 -27.46 -11.57
C HIS A 41 27.41 -28.28 -12.81
N VAL A 42 28.32 -28.39 -13.79
CA VAL A 42 28.11 -29.22 -14.98
C VAL A 42 27.94 -30.69 -14.60
N GLY A 43 28.75 -31.20 -13.67
CA GLY A 43 28.62 -32.57 -13.15
C GLY A 43 27.27 -32.81 -12.48
N LEU A 44 26.79 -31.89 -11.64
CA LEU A 44 25.48 -31.98 -10.99
C LEU A 44 24.34 -32.03 -12.01
N ILE A 45 24.39 -31.17 -13.04
CA ILE A 45 23.37 -31.11 -14.09
C ILE A 45 23.33 -32.43 -14.88
N LEU A 46 24.50 -33.01 -15.22
CA LEU A 46 24.56 -34.30 -15.92
C LEU A 46 23.99 -35.46 -15.08
N VAL A 47 24.23 -35.46 -13.77
CA VAL A 47 23.63 -36.45 -12.86
C VAL A 47 22.11 -36.31 -12.82
N ILE A 48 21.58 -35.08 -12.72
CA ILE A 48 20.14 -34.81 -12.73
C ILE A 48 19.51 -35.27 -14.04
N ILE A 49 20.12 -34.95 -15.19
CA ILE A 49 19.64 -35.39 -16.51
C ILE A 49 19.68 -36.92 -16.61
N GLY A 50 20.74 -37.56 -16.11
CA GLY A 50 20.84 -39.03 -16.08
C GLY A 50 19.74 -39.67 -15.24
N VAL A 51 19.47 -39.14 -14.04
CA VAL A 51 18.38 -39.61 -13.17
C VAL A 51 17.02 -39.40 -13.85
N LEU A 52 16.77 -38.25 -14.47
CA LEU A 52 15.52 -37.98 -15.19
C LEU A 52 15.34 -38.89 -16.42
N ALA A 53 16.42 -39.20 -17.14
CA ALA A 53 16.40 -40.11 -18.28
C ALA A 53 16.14 -41.57 -17.85
N LEU A 54 16.70 -42.00 -16.72
CA LEU A 54 16.54 -43.36 -16.17
C LEU A 54 15.17 -43.60 -15.53
N THR A 55 14.53 -42.55 -15.00
CA THR A 55 13.30 -42.69 -14.20
C THR A 55 12.02 -42.74 -15.02
N GLN A 56 12.07 -42.60 -16.36
CA GLN A 56 10.88 -42.55 -17.25
C GLN A 56 9.71 -41.76 -16.64
N ILE A 57 10.01 -40.65 -15.97
CA ILE A 57 8.98 -39.78 -15.41
C ILE A 57 8.26 -39.16 -16.59
N LYS A 58 7.07 -39.68 -16.90
CA LYS A 58 6.13 -38.99 -17.77
C LYS A 58 5.79 -37.69 -17.06
N PRO A 59 6.19 -36.51 -17.58
CA PRO A 59 5.77 -35.27 -16.97
C PRO A 59 4.23 -35.27 -16.93
N PRO A 60 3.62 -34.79 -15.84
CA PRO A 60 2.17 -34.70 -15.79
C PRO A 60 1.70 -33.92 -17.02
N GLU A 61 0.69 -34.44 -17.71
CA GLU A 61 0.03 -33.68 -18.77
C GLU A 61 -0.57 -32.44 -18.11
N TRP A 62 0.11 -31.32 -18.25
CA TRP A 62 -0.38 -30.02 -17.84
C TRP A 62 -1.56 -29.71 -18.76
N ARG A 63 -2.76 -30.14 -18.37
CA ARG A 63 -3.98 -29.66 -18.99
C ARG A 63 -4.17 -28.23 -18.51
N ALA A 64 -3.66 -27.28 -19.27
CA ALA A 64 -4.21 -25.94 -19.26
C ALA A 64 -5.65 -26.07 -19.77
N THR A 65 -6.59 -26.28 -18.85
CA THR A 65 -8.00 -26.08 -19.14
C THR A 65 -8.13 -24.60 -19.44
N THR A 66 -8.01 -24.21 -20.71
CA THR A 66 -8.56 -22.95 -21.16
C THR A 66 -10.07 -23.11 -21.00
N THR A 67 -10.56 -22.80 -19.82
CA THR A 67 -11.98 -22.53 -19.62
C THR A 67 -12.28 -21.36 -20.54
N SER A 68 -12.77 -21.64 -21.74
CA SER A 68 -13.48 -20.66 -22.54
C SER A 68 -14.61 -20.17 -21.66
N ALA A 69 -14.41 -18.99 -21.08
CA ALA A 69 -15.43 -18.26 -20.35
C ALA A 69 -16.48 -17.83 -21.38
N SER A 70 -17.39 -18.73 -21.72
CA SER A 70 -18.51 -18.43 -22.60
C SER A 70 -19.76 -19.14 -22.11
N VAL A 71 -20.19 -18.82 -20.88
CA VAL A 71 -21.61 -18.56 -20.57
C VAL A 71 -21.64 -17.66 -19.34
N LEU A 72 -21.46 -16.36 -19.52
CA LEU A 72 -22.15 -15.38 -18.67
C LEU A 72 -23.48 -15.09 -19.37
N PRO A 73 -24.59 -14.89 -18.63
CA PRO A 73 -25.84 -14.46 -19.24
C PRO A 73 -25.59 -13.16 -20.00
N ASN A 74 -26.13 -13.09 -21.22
CA ASN A 74 -26.10 -11.89 -22.06
C ASN A 74 -26.82 -10.75 -21.33
N ILE A 75 -26.07 -9.90 -20.64
CA ILE A 75 -26.55 -8.62 -20.15
C ILE A 75 -26.43 -7.67 -21.34
N GLU A 76 -27.57 -7.28 -21.91
CA GLU A 76 -27.62 -6.25 -22.94
C GLU A 76 -26.89 -4.99 -22.44
N PRO A 77 -26.03 -4.37 -23.27
CA PRO A 77 -25.37 -3.14 -22.88
C PRO A 77 -26.40 -2.03 -22.72
N SER A 78 -26.53 -1.54 -21.48
CA SER A 78 -27.14 -0.25 -21.20
C SER A 78 -26.37 0.84 -21.96
N PRO A 79 -27.03 1.81 -22.62
CA PRO A 79 -26.36 2.76 -23.49
C PRO A 79 -25.36 3.62 -22.70
N THR A 80 -24.12 3.63 -23.17
CA THR A 80 -23.07 4.59 -22.79
C THR A 80 -23.56 6.00 -23.10
N PRO A 81 -23.49 6.97 -22.16
CA PRO A 81 -23.77 8.35 -22.50
C PRO A 81 -22.60 8.91 -23.30
N GLU A 82 -22.89 9.20 -24.57
CA GLU A 82 -22.03 9.95 -25.47
C GLU A 82 -21.87 11.41 -25.00
N GLN A 83 -20.60 11.82 -24.88
CA GLN A 83 -20.05 13.18 -25.05
C GLN A 83 -20.43 14.30 -24.04
N PRO A 84 -19.45 15.14 -23.66
CA PRO A 84 -19.73 16.34 -22.88
C PRO A 84 -20.43 17.39 -23.74
N VAL A 85 -21.71 17.64 -23.45
CA VAL A 85 -22.44 18.80 -24.00
C VAL A 85 -21.86 20.07 -23.39
N VAL A 86 -21.09 20.80 -24.20
CA VAL A 86 -20.62 22.14 -23.87
C VAL A 86 -21.82 23.08 -23.93
N VAL A 87 -22.43 23.42 -22.79
CA VAL A 87 -23.49 24.43 -22.72
C VAL A 87 -22.86 25.80 -22.98
N ARG A 88 -22.85 26.24 -24.23
CA ARG A 88 -22.66 27.66 -24.55
C ARG A 88 -23.91 28.41 -24.09
N VAL A 89 -23.77 29.21 -23.04
CA VAL A 89 -24.75 30.23 -22.69
C VAL A 89 -24.69 31.30 -23.79
N VAL A 90 -25.51 31.12 -24.83
CA VAL A 90 -25.84 32.20 -25.76
C VAL A 90 -27.05 32.92 -25.19
N ALA A 91 -26.81 34.04 -24.53
CA ALA A 91 -27.85 35.03 -24.29
C ALA A 91 -28.27 35.60 -25.65
N SER A 92 -29.44 35.19 -26.14
CA SER A 92 -30.04 35.76 -27.34
C SER A 92 -31.52 35.43 -27.40
N GLY A 93 -32.35 36.46 -27.19
CA GLY A 93 -33.59 36.66 -27.95
C GLY A 93 -34.72 35.66 -27.75
N GLY A 94 -35.82 36.13 -27.17
CA GLY A 94 -37.04 35.34 -26.98
C GLY A 94 -37.56 34.66 -28.25
N SER A 95 -38.09 33.46 -28.06
CA SER A 95 -39.07 32.88 -28.96
C SER A 95 -40.09 32.13 -28.12
N SER A 96 -41.36 32.52 -28.29
CA SER A 96 -42.48 31.98 -27.57
C SER A 96 -42.68 30.51 -27.93
N VAL A 97 -42.52 29.61 -26.96
CA VAL A 97 -43.01 28.24 -27.09
C VAL A 97 -44.42 28.22 -26.50
N LYS A 98 -45.43 28.15 -27.36
CA LYS A 98 -46.77 27.72 -26.98
C LYS A 98 -46.66 26.26 -26.52
N SER A 99 -46.65 26.03 -25.21
CA SER A 99 -46.81 24.69 -24.64
C SER A 99 -48.02 24.71 -23.72
N SER A 100 -49.13 24.14 -24.22
CA SER A 100 -50.37 23.93 -23.51
C SER A 100 -50.36 22.55 -22.83
N GLY A 101 -49.52 22.40 -21.81
CA GLY A 101 -49.49 21.23 -20.95
C GLY A 101 -48.93 21.58 -19.56
N PRO A 102 -49.45 20.98 -18.46
CA PRO A 102 -48.91 21.25 -17.13
C PRO A 102 -47.44 20.80 -17.07
N LEU A 103 -46.54 21.73 -16.74
CA LEU A 103 -45.13 21.45 -16.51
C LEU A 103 -45.01 20.60 -15.24
N THR A 104 -44.84 19.29 -15.39
CA THR A 104 -44.56 18.40 -14.26
C THR A 104 -43.07 18.45 -13.94
N ARG A 105 -42.73 18.91 -12.74
CA ARG A 105 -41.36 18.89 -12.22
C ARG A 105 -40.90 17.43 -12.08
N ALA A 106 -39.93 17.01 -12.88
CA ALA A 106 -39.26 15.73 -12.66
C ALA A 106 -38.46 15.81 -11.36
N ALA A 107 -38.83 15.01 -10.35
CA ALA A 107 -38.02 14.85 -9.16
C ALA A 107 -36.79 14.00 -9.55
N ALA A 108 -35.61 14.60 -9.53
CA ALA A 108 -34.34 13.91 -9.62
C ALA A 108 -33.85 13.65 -8.18
N PRO A 109 -34.09 12.47 -7.58
CA PRO A 109 -33.75 12.20 -6.18
C PRO A 109 -32.25 12.01 -5.91
N PHE A 110 -31.41 12.08 -6.93
CA PHE A 110 -29.96 11.94 -6.78
C PHE A 110 -29.35 13.27 -6.30
N THR A 111 -29.09 13.34 -5.00
CA THR A 111 -28.21 14.35 -4.41
C THR A 111 -26.81 13.76 -4.29
N ILE A 112 -25.83 14.38 -4.96
CA ILE A 112 -24.42 14.07 -4.73
C ILE A 112 -24.11 14.55 -3.31
N ILE A 113 -23.88 13.65 -2.36
CA ILE A 113 -23.40 14.02 -1.03
C ILE A 113 -21.95 14.46 -1.22
N PRO A 114 -21.60 15.75 -1.02
CA PRO A 114 -20.21 16.17 -1.13
C PRO A 114 -19.40 15.47 -0.05
N ASP A 115 -18.23 14.96 -0.43
CA ASP A 115 -17.25 14.49 0.55
C ASP A 115 -16.79 15.71 1.37
N ARG A 116 -17.22 15.76 2.63
CA ARG A 116 -16.89 16.87 3.53
C ARG A 116 -15.69 16.45 4.36
N PRO A 117 -14.61 17.25 4.36
CA PRO A 117 -13.49 16.97 5.24
C PRO A 117 -13.98 16.95 6.69
N ARG A 118 -13.49 15.96 7.44
CA ARG A 118 -13.76 15.90 8.88
C ARG A 118 -13.14 17.12 9.54
N THR A 119 -13.85 17.72 10.46
CA THR A 119 -13.38 18.89 11.24
C THR A 119 -13.02 18.50 12.66
N ASP A 120 -13.63 17.43 13.18
CA ASP A 120 -13.50 16.99 14.56
C ASP A 120 -12.61 15.76 14.73
N ILE A 121 -12.07 15.65 15.93
CA ILE A 121 -11.41 14.44 16.42
C ILE A 121 -12.46 13.36 16.63
N LEU A 122 -12.14 12.15 16.19
CA LEU A 122 -12.93 10.96 16.45
C LEU A 122 -12.21 10.06 17.45
N GLU A 123 -13.00 9.40 18.31
CA GLU A 123 -12.52 8.28 19.10
C GLU A 123 -12.89 6.99 18.37
N TYR A 124 -11.89 6.15 18.08
CA TYR A 124 -12.08 4.87 17.40
C TYR A 124 -11.69 3.72 18.34
N GLU A 125 -12.59 2.76 18.49
CA GLU A 125 -12.30 1.53 19.23
C GLU A 125 -11.72 0.48 18.29
N VAL A 126 -10.52 0.00 18.60
CA VAL A 126 -9.81 -0.99 17.80
C VAL A 126 -10.58 -2.31 17.74
N GLN A 127 -10.77 -2.81 16.52
CA GLN A 127 -11.48 -4.06 16.23
C GLN A 127 -10.52 -5.19 15.90
N ALA A 128 -11.03 -6.42 15.90
CA ALA A 128 -10.26 -7.58 15.50
C ALA A 128 -9.83 -7.47 14.03
N GLY A 129 -8.52 -7.66 13.77
CA GLY A 129 -7.94 -7.55 12.43
C GLY A 129 -7.46 -6.15 12.05
N ASP A 130 -7.70 -5.14 12.89
CA ASP A 130 -7.19 -3.80 12.65
C ASP A 130 -5.66 -3.74 12.72
N THR A 131 -5.08 -2.89 11.88
CA THR A 131 -3.68 -2.47 11.95
C THR A 131 -3.62 -0.95 11.92
N VAL A 132 -2.55 -0.34 12.42
CA VAL A 132 -2.39 1.13 12.35
C VAL A 132 -2.49 1.63 10.89
N PHE A 133 -1.93 0.87 9.94
CA PHE A 133 -2.03 1.17 8.51
C PHE A 133 -3.46 1.09 7.99
N GLY A 134 -4.18 -0.01 8.28
CA GLY A 134 -5.57 -0.18 7.82
C GLY A 134 -6.53 0.84 8.43
N ILE A 135 -6.33 1.19 9.71
CA ILE A 135 -7.09 2.27 10.35
C ILE A 135 -6.78 3.61 9.67
N ALA A 136 -5.51 3.91 9.40
CA ALA A 136 -5.11 5.16 8.75
C ALA A 136 -5.73 5.30 7.35
N GLU A 137 -5.70 4.23 6.55
CA GLU A 137 -6.35 4.16 5.24
C GLU A 137 -7.86 4.39 5.33
N LYS A 138 -8.53 3.72 6.29
CA LYS A 138 -9.98 3.87 6.56
C LYS A 138 -10.38 5.33 6.85
N PHE A 139 -9.50 6.10 7.51
CA PHE A 139 -9.76 7.49 7.88
C PHE A 139 -9.12 8.53 6.96
N GLY A 140 -8.43 8.08 5.89
CA GLY A 140 -7.77 8.94 4.91
C GLY A 140 -6.64 9.78 5.50
N ILE A 141 -5.92 9.25 6.50
CA ILE A 141 -4.78 9.92 7.14
C ILE A 141 -3.54 9.02 7.09
N LYS A 142 -2.40 9.59 7.44
CA LYS A 142 -1.13 8.89 7.55
C LYS A 142 -1.06 8.01 8.80
N PRO A 143 -0.44 6.82 8.74
CA PRO A 143 -0.17 5.99 9.91
C PRO A 143 0.57 6.74 11.02
N GLU A 144 1.51 7.62 10.64
CA GLU A 144 2.26 8.44 11.57
C GLU A 144 1.37 9.41 12.35
N THR A 145 0.32 9.95 11.72
CA THR A 145 -0.68 10.81 12.39
C THR A 145 -1.38 10.05 13.51
N ILE A 146 -1.75 8.79 13.30
CA ILE A 146 -2.34 7.94 14.35
C ILE A 146 -1.32 7.72 15.47
N MET A 147 -0.09 7.38 15.13
CA MET A 147 0.97 7.17 16.13
C MET A 147 1.23 8.43 16.95
N TRP A 148 1.35 9.59 16.32
CA TRP A 148 1.63 10.85 17.00
C TRP A 148 0.47 11.39 17.82
N SER A 149 -0.74 10.86 17.61
CA SER A 149 -1.95 11.21 18.35
C SER A 149 -2.20 10.29 19.55
N ASN A 150 -1.55 9.12 19.56
CA ASN A 150 -1.73 8.08 20.56
C ASN A 150 -0.37 7.70 21.17
N PRO A 151 0.04 8.32 22.31
CA PRO A 151 1.41 8.21 22.84
C PRO A 151 1.92 6.79 23.07
N VAL A 152 1.01 5.84 23.34
CA VAL A 152 1.34 4.42 23.50
C VAL A 152 1.84 3.81 22.18
N LEU A 153 1.20 4.16 21.07
CA LEU A 153 1.56 3.70 19.74
C LEU A 153 2.81 4.40 19.21
N GLU A 154 3.06 5.65 19.59
CA GLU A 154 4.32 6.35 19.27
C GLU A 154 5.54 5.60 19.82
N GLN A 155 5.41 5.02 21.01
CA GLN A 155 6.49 4.26 21.64
C GLN A 155 6.58 2.81 21.12
N ASN A 156 5.43 2.20 20.84
CA ASN A 156 5.36 0.85 20.31
C ASN A 156 4.13 0.67 19.39
N PRO A 157 4.30 0.79 18.06
CA PRO A 157 3.20 0.66 17.10
C PRO A 157 2.49 -0.69 17.13
N ASP A 158 3.19 -1.75 17.52
CA ASP A 158 2.63 -3.11 17.59
C ASP A 158 1.78 -3.33 18.86
N LEU A 159 1.70 -2.36 19.77
CA LEU A 159 0.90 -2.49 20.99
C LEU A 159 -0.59 -2.21 20.77
N LEU A 160 -1.05 -2.20 19.52
CA LEU A 160 -2.44 -2.00 19.16
C LEU A 160 -3.28 -3.20 19.67
N ARG A 161 -4.17 -3.00 20.64
CA ARG A 161 -5.02 -4.05 21.21
C ARG A 161 -6.48 -3.82 20.89
N ILE A 162 -7.22 -4.92 20.73
CA ILE A 162 -8.68 -4.89 20.56
C ILE A 162 -9.30 -4.18 21.78
N GLY A 163 -10.21 -3.25 21.53
CA GLY A 163 -10.86 -2.42 22.54
C GLY A 163 -10.08 -1.15 22.94
N ASP A 164 -8.84 -0.95 22.43
CA ASP A 164 -8.13 0.29 22.65
C ASP A 164 -8.88 1.46 22.00
N LYS A 165 -8.96 2.58 22.71
CA LYS A 165 -9.56 3.83 22.22
C LYS A 165 -8.47 4.70 21.63
N LEU A 166 -8.54 4.93 20.33
CA LEU A 166 -7.60 5.76 19.59
C LEU A 166 -8.19 7.12 19.27
N VAL A 167 -7.38 8.14 19.45
CA VAL A 167 -7.63 9.49 18.95
C VAL A 167 -7.29 9.52 17.46
N ILE A 168 -8.29 9.81 16.63
CA ILE A 168 -8.16 9.94 15.18
C ILE A 168 -8.36 11.39 14.79
N LEU A 169 -7.30 12.02 14.28
CA LEU A 169 -7.35 13.42 13.84
C LEU A 169 -8.17 13.59 12.56
N PRO A 170 -8.78 14.76 12.34
CA PRO A 170 -9.45 15.12 11.08
C PRO A 170 -8.49 15.20 9.89
N VAL A 171 -7.22 15.52 10.12
CA VAL A 171 -6.21 15.78 9.09
C VAL A 171 -4.86 15.17 9.48
N ASP A 172 -3.97 15.04 8.51
CA ASP A 172 -2.57 14.71 8.76
C ASP A 172 -1.90 15.74 9.66
N GLY A 173 -1.17 15.29 10.67
CA GLY A 173 -0.48 16.19 11.58
C GLY A 173 -0.13 15.58 12.93
N VAL A 174 0.13 16.45 13.90
CA VAL A 174 0.52 16.04 15.26
C VAL A 174 -0.50 16.52 16.27
N TYR A 175 -0.91 15.64 17.19
CA TYR A 175 -1.68 16.01 18.37
C TYR A 175 -0.72 16.39 19.51
N HIS A 176 -0.55 17.68 19.73
CA HIS A 176 0.42 18.21 20.66
C HIS A 176 -0.23 18.54 22.01
N LYS A 177 0.22 17.89 23.08
CA LYS A 177 -0.12 18.31 24.45
C LYS A 177 0.73 19.52 24.86
N ILE A 178 0.08 20.66 25.08
CA ILE A 178 0.68 21.94 25.44
C ILE A 178 1.42 21.80 26.77
N LYS A 179 2.66 22.29 26.80
CA LYS A 179 3.51 22.35 28.00
C LYS A 179 3.69 23.79 28.45
N LYS A 180 4.09 23.95 29.72
CA LYS A 180 4.41 25.27 30.28
C LYS A 180 5.51 25.95 29.46
N GLY A 181 5.24 27.16 28.97
CA GLY A 181 6.18 27.95 28.18
C GLY A 181 6.17 27.66 26.67
N ASP A 182 5.28 26.79 26.20
CA ASP A 182 5.00 26.65 24.77
C ASP A 182 4.34 27.92 24.22
N THR A 183 4.69 28.23 22.98
CA THR A 183 4.06 29.29 22.18
C THR A 183 3.75 28.73 20.80
N ILE A 184 2.79 29.32 20.09
CA ILE A 184 2.44 28.89 18.73
C ILE A 184 3.68 28.87 17.83
N ALA A 185 4.53 29.90 17.90
CA ALA A 185 5.78 29.96 17.14
C ALA A 185 6.76 28.82 17.47
N LYS A 186 6.92 28.45 18.75
CA LYS A 186 7.79 27.33 19.16
C LYS A 186 7.24 25.99 18.68
N ILE A 187 5.94 25.79 18.81
CA ILE A 187 5.24 24.56 18.37
C ILE A 187 5.36 24.43 16.85
N ALA A 188 5.05 25.49 16.10
CA ALA A 188 5.14 25.53 14.65
C ALA A 188 6.55 25.18 14.15
N LYS A 189 7.57 25.81 14.75
CA LYS A 189 8.98 25.52 14.45
C LYS A 189 9.36 24.07 14.75
N LYS A 190 8.93 23.54 15.90
CA LYS A 190 9.21 22.16 16.32
C LYS A 190 8.66 21.13 15.32
N TYR A 191 7.46 21.37 14.80
CA TYR A 191 6.77 20.45 13.89
C TYR A 191 6.93 20.82 12.41
N LYS A 192 7.77 21.81 12.10
CA LYS A 192 8.12 22.26 10.75
C LYS A 192 6.92 22.76 9.94
N VAL A 193 6.02 23.49 10.59
CA VAL A 193 4.86 24.12 9.94
C VAL A 193 4.87 25.64 10.12
N LYS A 194 4.03 26.30 9.34
CA LYS A 194 3.75 27.72 9.48
C LYS A 194 2.81 27.97 10.69
N PRO A 195 3.02 28.99 11.53
CA PRO A 195 2.12 29.31 12.65
C PRO A 195 0.66 29.48 12.21
N GLU A 196 0.43 30.02 11.02
CA GLU A 196 -0.90 30.25 10.46
C GLU A 196 -1.68 28.94 10.27
N ALA A 197 -0.99 27.82 9.99
CA ALA A 197 -1.64 26.52 9.87
C ALA A 197 -2.22 26.02 11.20
N ILE A 198 -1.63 26.43 12.32
CA ILE A 198 -2.13 26.09 13.67
C ILE A 198 -3.26 27.04 14.06
N ILE A 199 -3.08 28.34 13.81
CA ILE A 199 -4.04 29.39 14.19
C ILE A 199 -5.34 29.24 13.42
N ASN A 200 -5.27 29.06 12.10
CA ASN A 200 -6.43 29.01 11.22
C ASN A 200 -7.14 27.64 11.24
N PHE A 201 -6.68 26.70 12.06
CA PHE A 201 -7.33 25.41 12.18
C PHE A 201 -8.50 25.51 13.14
N GLU A 202 -9.73 25.40 12.61
CA GLU A 202 -10.97 25.68 13.34
C GLU A 202 -11.09 24.92 14.66
N TRP A 203 -10.62 23.66 14.71
CA TRP A 203 -10.67 22.84 15.93
C TRP A 203 -9.87 23.44 17.10
N ASN A 204 -8.78 24.15 16.80
CA ASN A 204 -7.90 24.74 17.82
C ASN A 204 -8.50 25.97 18.51
N LYS A 205 -9.52 26.61 17.91
CA LYS A 205 -10.24 27.76 18.49
C LYS A 205 -9.31 28.86 19.02
N LEU A 206 -8.31 29.24 18.22
CA LEU A 206 -7.33 30.26 18.58
C LEU A 206 -7.72 31.62 18.01
N ASP A 207 -7.70 32.65 18.85
CA ASP A 207 -8.04 34.03 18.48
C ASP A 207 -6.85 34.81 17.89
N GLY A 208 -5.92 34.11 17.23
CA GLY A 208 -4.75 34.70 16.58
C GLY A 208 -3.39 34.24 17.13
N PRO A 209 -2.29 34.92 16.74
CA PRO A 209 -0.92 34.50 17.05
C PRO A 209 -0.53 34.67 18.53
N ASP A 210 -1.21 35.57 19.25
CA ASP A 210 -0.98 35.85 20.67
C ASP A 210 -1.97 35.10 21.58
N ALA A 211 -2.71 34.13 21.03
CA ALA A 211 -3.63 33.32 21.81
C ALA A 211 -2.91 32.63 22.99
N THR A 212 -3.52 32.74 24.17
CA THR A 212 -2.95 32.14 25.39
C THR A 212 -3.14 30.64 25.34
N LEU A 213 -2.02 29.91 25.43
CA LEU A 213 -2.02 28.45 25.44
C LEU A 213 -2.09 27.93 26.89
N THR A 214 -3.10 27.11 27.19
CA THR A 214 -3.26 26.50 28.52
C THR A 214 -2.45 25.21 28.61
N PRO A 215 -1.45 25.11 29.53
CA PRO A 215 -0.69 23.88 29.70
C PRO A 215 -1.59 22.69 30.07
N GLY A 216 -1.40 21.55 29.40
CA GLY A 216 -2.18 20.34 29.59
C GLY A 216 -3.26 20.12 28.54
N GLU A 217 -3.73 21.18 27.87
CA GLU A 217 -4.63 21.07 26.72
C GLU A 217 -3.92 20.51 25.49
N HIS A 218 -4.70 20.08 24.51
CA HIS A 218 -4.17 19.56 23.26
C HIS A 218 -4.44 20.52 22.11
N LEU A 219 -3.52 20.50 21.16
CA LEU A 219 -3.52 21.34 19.97
C LEU A 219 -3.24 20.47 18.76
N ILE A 220 -4.05 20.58 17.72
CA ILE A 220 -3.76 19.94 16.43
C ILE A 220 -2.75 20.81 15.69
N VAL A 221 -1.73 20.18 15.13
CA VAL A 221 -0.74 20.84 14.28
C VAL A 221 -0.86 20.25 12.86
N PRO A 222 -1.73 20.83 11.99
CA PRO A 222 -1.97 20.31 10.65
C PRO A 222 -0.69 20.31 9.79
N GLY A 223 -0.43 19.21 9.10
CA GLY A 223 0.78 19.01 8.31
C GLY A 223 2.07 18.89 9.15
N GLY A 224 1.96 18.90 10.49
CA GLY A 224 3.08 18.76 11.40
C GLY A 224 3.77 17.41 11.25
N THR A 225 5.10 17.40 11.41
CA THR A 225 5.89 16.16 11.36
C THR A 225 6.80 16.04 12.58
N LYS A 226 7.05 14.81 13.03
CA LYS A 226 8.09 14.48 14.00
C LYS A 226 9.27 13.82 13.29
N PRO A 227 10.51 13.98 13.80
CA PRO A 227 11.63 13.21 13.29
C PRO A 227 11.39 11.71 13.51
N TYR A 228 11.85 10.89 12.57
CA TYR A 228 11.81 9.44 12.70
C TYR A 228 12.63 9.00 13.92
N VAL A 229 12.00 8.28 14.84
CA VAL A 229 12.68 7.64 15.97
C VAL A 229 12.74 6.15 15.67
N ALA A 230 13.96 5.61 15.60
CA ALA A 230 14.14 4.18 15.38
C ALA A 230 13.44 3.38 16.48
N ARG A 231 12.61 2.42 16.07
CA ARG A 231 11.88 1.57 17.00
C ARG A 231 12.85 0.75 17.86
N THR A 232 12.60 0.72 19.16
CA THR A 232 13.26 -0.25 20.04
C THR A 232 12.48 -1.56 20.00
N VAL A 233 13.07 -2.59 19.39
CA VAL A 233 12.48 -3.94 19.39
C VAL A 233 12.62 -4.52 20.80
N ARG A 234 11.50 -4.65 21.51
CA ARG A 234 11.47 -5.35 22.80
C ARG A 234 11.22 -6.82 22.54
N VAL A 235 12.16 -7.67 22.98
CA VAL A 235 11.96 -9.12 22.99
C VAL A 235 10.93 -9.43 24.06
N TYR A 236 9.77 -9.97 23.68
CA TYR A 236 8.78 -10.45 24.65
C TYR A 236 9.41 -11.53 25.52
N ARG A 237 9.35 -11.35 26.86
CA ARG A 237 9.83 -12.31 27.87
C ARG A 237 8.72 -12.76 28.81
N GLY A 238 7.47 -12.60 28.41
CA GLY A 238 6.32 -13.00 29.22
C GLY A 238 6.08 -14.52 29.18
N PRO A 239 5.06 -14.99 29.93
CA PRO A 239 4.71 -16.40 29.98
C PRO A 239 4.19 -16.89 28.63
N ILE A 240 4.68 -18.06 28.20
CA ILE A 240 4.22 -18.72 26.98
C ILE A 240 2.80 -19.29 27.22
N PRO A 241 1.81 -19.04 26.33
CA PRO A 241 0.48 -19.62 26.45
C PRO A 241 0.53 -21.16 26.55
N LYS A 242 -0.34 -21.74 27.38
CA LYS A 242 -0.46 -23.20 27.50
C LYS A 242 -0.86 -23.79 26.14
N GLY A 243 -0.08 -24.76 25.66
CA GLY A 243 -0.31 -25.40 24.36
C GLY A 243 0.25 -24.66 23.14
N ALA A 244 0.96 -23.54 23.33
CA ALA A 244 1.65 -22.88 22.22
C ALA A 244 2.67 -23.83 21.57
N LYS A 245 2.58 -23.97 20.24
CA LYS A 245 3.54 -24.76 19.46
C LYS A 245 4.88 -24.03 19.46
N ARG A 246 5.96 -24.76 19.74
CA ARG A 246 7.33 -24.25 19.61
C ARG A 246 7.75 -24.35 18.14
N GLY A 247 8.50 -23.35 17.68
CA GLY A 247 9.12 -23.37 16.36
C GLY A 247 9.88 -24.67 16.12
N SER A 248 9.66 -25.25 14.95
CA SER A 248 10.29 -26.48 14.50
C SER A 248 11.73 -26.25 14.02
N GLY A 249 12.07 -25.00 13.67
CA GLY A 249 13.31 -24.63 12.98
C GLY A 249 13.25 -24.85 11.47
N ASN A 250 12.16 -25.41 10.94
CA ASN A 250 11.94 -25.58 9.51
C ASN A 250 11.14 -24.39 8.99
N PHE A 251 11.85 -23.41 8.43
CA PHE A 251 11.23 -22.19 7.94
C PHE A 251 10.64 -22.35 6.54
N VAL A 252 9.45 -21.80 6.34
CA VAL A 252 8.85 -21.54 5.02
C VAL A 252 9.00 -20.06 4.66
N TRP A 253 8.97 -19.77 3.35
CA TRP A 253 8.88 -18.39 2.89
C TRP A 253 7.54 -17.78 3.34
N PRO A 254 7.56 -16.61 4.02
CA PRO A 254 6.36 -16.03 4.60
C PRO A 254 5.43 -15.43 3.54
N VAL A 255 5.95 -15.10 2.35
CA VAL A 255 5.19 -14.52 1.24
C VAL A 255 5.87 -14.89 -0.08
N SER A 256 5.09 -14.99 -1.16
CA SER A 256 5.64 -15.17 -2.51
C SER A 256 6.17 -13.86 -3.07
N GLY A 257 7.32 -13.88 -3.74
CA GLY A 257 7.95 -12.69 -4.28
C GLY A 257 9.42 -12.90 -4.56
N TYR A 258 10.16 -11.79 -4.71
CA TYR A 258 11.59 -11.79 -4.90
C TYR A 258 12.27 -10.91 -3.85
N ILE A 259 13.49 -11.27 -3.44
CA ILE A 259 14.25 -10.46 -2.48
C ILE A 259 14.67 -9.17 -3.17
N THR A 260 14.18 -8.04 -2.66
CA THR A 260 14.62 -6.71 -3.09
C THR A 260 15.85 -6.25 -2.32
N GLN A 261 15.96 -6.64 -1.05
CA GLN A 261 17.11 -6.32 -0.20
C GLN A 261 17.39 -7.46 0.77
N GLY A 262 18.63 -7.96 0.74
CA GLY A 262 19.08 -9.00 1.66
C GLY A 262 19.40 -8.47 3.06
N PHE A 263 19.76 -9.39 3.95
CA PHE A 263 20.26 -9.07 5.28
C PHE A 263 21.68 -8.51 5.21
N TRP A 264 21.94 -7.42 5.96
CA TRP A 264 23.28 -6.91 6.22
C TRP A 264 23.31 -6.09 7.53
N ASN A 265 24.47 -5.62 7.95
CA ASN A 265 24.66 -5.08 9.32
C ASN A 265 23.70 -3.93 9.70
N ASN A 266 23.41 -3.01 8.77
CA ASN A 266 22.46 -1.92 9.01
C ASN A 266 21.07 -2.20 8.42
N HIS A 267 20.83 -3.43 7.94
CA HIS A 267 19.54 -3.92 7.50
C HIS A 267 19.32 -5.36 7.99
N ARG A 268 18.86 -5.48 9.24
CA ARG A 268 18.69 -6.77 9.91
C ARG A 268 17.37 -7.46 9.54
N ALA A 269 17.02 -7.42 8.25
CA ALA A 269 15.79 -7.95 7.68
C ALA A 269 16.04 -8.42 6.25
N ILE A 270 15.07 -9.14 5.69
CA ILE A 270 15.01 -9.48 4.26
C ILE A 270 13.75 -8.79 3.72
N ASP A 271 13.92 -7.94 2.72
CA ASP A 271 12.81 -7.30 2.04
C ASP A 271 12.41 -8.17 0.85
N ILE A 272 11.13 -8.52 0.78
CA ILE A 272 10.55 -9.31 -0.30
C ILE A 272 9.57 -8.44 -1.05
N GLY A 273 9.89 -8.11 -2.30
CA GLY A 273 9.02 -7.37 -3.20
C GLY A 273 7.86 -8.24 -3.67
N SER A 274 6.64 -7.75 -3.50
CA SER A 274 5.40 -8.42 -3.92
C SER A 274 4.27 -7.43 -4.21
N TRP A 275 3.13 -7.90 -4.73
CA TRP A 275 1.95 -7.07 -4.98
C TRP A 275 1.15 -6.82 -3.69
N LEU A 276 0.40 -5.71 -3.67
CA LEU A 276 -0.48 -5.36 -2.55
C LEU A 276 -1.58 -6.42 -2.35
N GLY A 277 -1.79 -6.82 -1.10
CA GLY A 277 -2.79 -7.83 -0.73
C GLY A 277 -2.31 -9.29 -0.84
N ASN A 278 -1.03 -9.54 -1.17
CA ASN A 278 -0.48 -10.90 -1.13
C ASN A 278 -0.46 -11.44 0.32
N PRO A 279 -1.04 -12.63 0.61
CA PRO A 279 -1.04 -13.18 1.95
C PRO A 279 0.36 -13.36 2.55
N VAL A 280 0.52 -12.96 3.80
CA VAL A 280 1.73 -13.16 4.60
C VAL A 280 1.42 -14.17 5.70
N VAL A 281 2.25 -15.21 5.80
CA VAL A 281 2.13 -16.28 6.80
C VAL A 281 3.35 -16.32 7.71
N ALA A 282 3.19 -16.93 8.89
CA ALA A 282 4.32 -17.18 9.77
C ALA A 282 5.29 -18.17 9.11
N SER A 283 6.59 -17.86 9.14
CA SER A 283 7.62 -18.74 8.59
C SER A 283 7.78 -20.06 9.33
N ASP A 284 7.33 -20.14 10.59
CA ASP A 284 7.34 -21.37 11.38
C ASP A 284 6.21 -21.28 12.41
N SER A 285 5.91 -22.42 13.02
CA SER A 285 5.04 -22.54 14.18
C SER A 285 5.50 -21.66 15.35
N GLY A 286 4.54 -21.09 16.06
CA GLY A 286 4.79 -20.18 17.17
C GLY A 286 3.51 -19.67 17.80
N TYR A 287 3.62 -18.60 18.57
CA TYR A 287 2.49 -17.82 19.09
C TYR A 287 2.79 -16.33 18.92
N VAL A 288 1.73 -15.54 18.72
CA VAL A 288 1.85 -14.08 18.54
C VAL A 288 2.05 -13.42 19.90
N VAL A 289 2.99 -12.47 19.97
CA VAL A 289 3.39 -11.74 21.20
C VAL A 289 3.17 -10.25 21.08
#